data_AF-A0A8H6YLH3-F1
#
_entry.id   AF-A0A8H6YLH3-F1
#
_cell.length_a   1.000
_cell.length_b   1.000
_cell.length_c   1.000
_cell.angle_alpha   90.00
_cell.angle_beta   90.00
_cell.angle_gamma   90.00
#
_symmetry.space_group_name_H-M   'P 1'
#
loop_
_entity.id
_entity.type
_entity.pdbx_description
1 polymer ?
#
loop_
_entity_poly.entity_id
_entity_poly.type
_entity_poly.pdbx_seq_one_letter_code
_entity_poly.pdbx_strand_id
1 'polypeptide(L)'
;MVKGTAGSGKTTLCGQLYDYLIDKGARVSIINGRQWNRSLPPHRALNASRLRGRRIDSKSDGTHTRHWVLLDDAQDTLKDPALWIYFKDAPWYYTFIYFSLFIPRWRGLHIDGSQNNIQEHQRIELKPTENGWLSSHIPGFYFVEEEYQELVEYHQKHDDLPALAVDLTDWVFETSAGHIGAITSIFDAIRSAARRLQLQEMSITIFLGSYPSPEEALMDCSRGEAFNRGLPADSDLRGEDNIALLKFFEDILSAHGPLVFRVNEIPPGAYQAHDRGWLTWTHEGKDWEPLVGVSDFPSLLHRSRLSYQLLGSKPLDPQVEAMTLLDFVGTVVSFFSAGAMVQPARQSQSPGWVSTVTGGRGVWLSPEFGTGKTSGRLDFFVMGSKKWGIELLRKGDSLEDHLARFKPGGAYYGWIERGTMQDYVVLNFGTHVQAQTPSPLHPYLYHITFDDQFEHYTVADNMLNVVKSGTLVTELP
;
A
#
# COMPACT_ATOMS: atom_id res chain seq x y z
N MET A 1 -16.82 15.53 -4.50
CA MET A 1 -16.25 14.35 -5.16
C MET A 1 -15.30 13.71 -4.19
N VAL A 2 -15.40 12.40 -4.02
CA VAL A 2 -14.60 11.61 -3.10
C VAL A 2 -13.84 10.59 -3.94
N LYS A 3 -12.52 10.70 -3.97
CA LYS A 3 -11.63 9.85 -4.76
C LYS A 3 -10.82 8.94 -3.87
N GLY A 4 -10.64 7.69 -4.31
CA GLY A 4 -9.69 6.77 -3.69
C GLY A 4 -9.74 5.36 -4.21
N THR A 5 -8.72 4.57 -3.93
CA THR A 5 -8.55 3.18 -4.41
C THR A 5 -9.66 2.27 -3.88
N ALA A 6 -9.86 1.11 -4.51
CA ALA A 6 -10.86 0.17 -4.02
C ALA A 6 -10.54 -0.26 -2.58
N GLY A 7 -11.57 -0.41 -1.73
CA GLY A 7 -11.38 -0.77 -0.32
C GLY A 7 -11.00 0.40 0.59
N SER A 8 -10.91 1.64 0.10
CA SER A 8 -10.53 2.81 0.91
C SER A 8 -11.63 3.37 1.84
N GLY A 9 -12.79 2.72 1.98
CA GLY A 9 -13.89 3.22 2.85
C GLY A 9 -14.91 4.16 2.19
N LYS A 10 -14.77 4.46 0.89
CA LYS A 10 -15.72 5.31 0.14
C LYS A 10 -17.18 4.90 0.26
N THR A 11 -17.49 3.61 0.05
CA THR A 11 -18.84 3.07 0.17
C THR A 11 -19.40 3.25 1.59
N THR A 12 -18.55 3.11 2.61
CA THR A 12 -18.94 3.37 4.01
C THR A 12 -19.30 4.84 4.22
N LEU A 13 -18.47 5.78 3.75
CA LEU A 13 -18.80 7.21 3.83
C LEU A 13 -20.07 7.55 3.05
N CYS A 14 -20.28 6.94 1.88
CA CYS A 14 -21.50 7.11 1.09
C CYS A 14 -22.75 6.68 1.89
N GLY A 15 -22.66 5.55 2.60
CA GLY A 15 -23.72 5.08 3.50
C GLY A 15 -23.95 6.02 4.68
N GLN A 16 -22.90 6.45 5.38
CA GLN A 16 -23.00 7.37 6.52
C GLN A 16 -23.59 8.73 6.09
N LEU A 17 -23.19 9.25 4.94
CA LEU A 17 -23.74 10.48 4.38
C LEU A 17 -25.23 10.30 4.03
N TYR A 18 -25.62 9.15 3.49
CA TYR A 18 -27.03 8.84 3.27
C TYR A 18 -27.82 8.87 4.57
N ASP A 19 -27.37 8.16 5.60
CA ASP A 19 -28.06 8.08 6.89
C ASP A 19 -28.19 9.47 7.52
N TYR A 20 -27.10 10.25 7.54
CA TYR A 20 -27.09 11.63 8.00
C TYR A 20 -28.11 12.51 7.26
N LEU A 21 -28.14 12.44 5.92
CA LEU A 21 -29.05 13.26 5.12
C LEU A 21 -30.52 12.87 5.33
N ILE A 22 -30.80 11.57 5.48
CA ILE A 22 -32.14 11.07 5.81
C ILE A 22 -32.59 11.58 7.18
N ASP A 23 -31.71 11.56 8.18
CA ASP A 23 -31.99 12.08 9.52
C ASP A 23 -32.27 13.59 9.51
N LYS A 24 -31.70 14.33 8.56
CA LYS A 24 -32.02 15.75 8.33
C LYS A 24 -33.28 15.98 7.48
N GLY A 25 -34.04 14.92 7.17
CA GLY A 25 -35.27 14.97 6.40
C GLY A 25 -35.07 15.20 4.90
N ALA A 26 -33.86 14.99 4.37
CA ALA A 26 -33.57 15.18 2.95
C ALA A 26 -34.12 14.01 2.10
N ARG A 27 -34.38 14.28 0.83
CA ARG A 27 -34.61 13.22 -0.16
C ARG A 27 -33.28 12.75 -0.69
N VAL A 28 -32.98 11.46 -0.56
CA VAL A 28 -31.71 10.87 -0.97
C VAL A 28 -31.92 9.60 -1.78
N SER A 29 -31.13 9.43 -2.83
CA SER A 29 -31.05 8.20 -3.62
C SER A 29 -29.59 7.77 -3.74
N ILE A 30 -29.29 6.50 -3.46
CA ILE A 30 -27.96 5.91 -3.69
C ILE A 30 -28.01 5.05 -4.95
N ILE A 31 -27.06 5.27 -5.86
CA ILE A 31 -26.90 4.53 -7.10
C ILE A 31 -25.51 3.88 -7.12
N ASN A 32 -25.46 2.61 -7.48
CA ASN A 32 -24.24 1.86 -7.72
C ASN A 32 -23.84 1.97 -9.19
N GLY A 33 -22.77 2.70 -9.47
CA GLY A 33 -22.23 2.84 -10.81
C GLY A 33 -21.73 1.53 -11.43
N ARG A 34 -21.43 0.48 -10.66
CA ARG A 34 -21.11 -0.85 -11.24
C ARG A 34 -22.30 -1.49 -11.93
N GLN A 35 -23.51 -1.18 -11.49
CA GLN A 35 -24.74 -1.65 -12.10
C GLN A 35 -25.23 -0.70 -13.20
N TRP A 36 -24.43 0.32 -13.55
CA TRP A 36 -24.80 1.31 -14.55
C TRP A 36 -24.85 0.69 -15.95
N ASN A 37 -26.05 0.69 -16.53
CA ASN A 37 -26.26 0.18 -17.88
C ASN A 37 -26.50 1.34 -18.86
N ARG A 38 -25.45 1.69 -19.61
CA ARG A 38 -25.50 2.76 -20.64
C ARG A 38 -26.43 2.46 -21.81
N SER A 39 -26.82 1.19 -22.01
CA SER A 39 -27.77 0.81 -23.06
C SER A 39 -29.21 1.14 -22.69
N LEU A 40 -29.50 1.42 -21.42
CA LEU A 40 -30.81 1.85 -20.97
C LEU A 40 -30.93 3.38 -20.99
N PRO A 41 -32.13 3.92 -21.26
CA PRO A 41 -32.39 5.34 -21.03
C PRO A 41 -32.06 5.74 -19.58
N PRO A 42 -31.52 6.95 -19.32
CA PRO A 42 -31.01 7.35 -17.99
C PRO A 42 -31.96 7.09 -16.82
N HIS A 43 -33.25 7.42 -16.94
CA HIS A 43 -34.24 7.17 -15.88
C HIS A 43 -34.42 5.68 -15.54
N ARG A 44 -34.27 4.77 -16.53
CA ARG A 44 -34.33 3.32 -16.29
C ARG A 44 -33.01 2.82 -15.71
N ALA A 45 -31.88 3.29 -16.23
CA ALA A 45 -30.56 2.98 -15.70
C ALA A 45 -30.45 3.40 -14.22
N LEU A 46 -30.84 4.63 -13.88
CA LEU A 46 -30.85 5.15 -12.50
C LEU A 46 -31.67 4.27 -11.54
N ASN A 47 -32.87 3.85 -11.96
CA ASN A 47 -33.72 3.00 -11.13
C ASN A 47 -33.23 1.54 -11.06
N ALA A 48 -32.62 1.03 -12.12
CA ALA A 48 -32.05 -0.32 -12.17
C ALA A 48 -30.77 -0.43 -11.33
N SER A 49 -29.96 0.62 -11.27
CA SER A 49 -28.70 0.68 -10.54
C SER A 49 -28.85 1.18 -9.09
N ARG A 50 -30.08 1.36 -8.60
CA ARG A 50 -30.35 1.94 -7.29
C ARG A 50 -30.10 0.93 -6.16
N LEU A 51 -29.28 1.31 -5.19
CA LEU A 51 -29.03 0.53 -3.98
C LEU A 51 -30.08 0.81 -2.90
N ARG A 52 -30.37 2.10 -2.65
CA ARG A 52 -31.23 2.55 -1.54
C ARG A 52 -31.95 3.86 -1.89
N GLY A 53 -33.00 4.18 -1.13
CA GLY A 53 -33.72 5.44 -1.21
C GLY A 53 -34.96 5.45 -2.10
N ARG A 54 -35.60 6.62 -2.24
CA ARG A 54 -36.83 6.80 -3.03
C ARG A 54 -36.55 6.68 -4.53
N ARG A 55 -37.60 6.40 -5.32
CA ARG A 55 -37.49 6.40 -6.80
C ARG A 55 -37.18 7.82 -7.23
N ILE A 56 -36.30 7.94 -8.22
CA ILE A 56 -36.14 9.20 -8.95
C ILE A 56 -37.29 9.21 -9.96
N ASP A 57 -38.46 9.65 -9.51
CA ASP A 57 -39.62 9.79 -10.37
C ASP A 57 -39.52 11.10 -11.18
N SER A 58 -39.95 11.04 -12.44
CA SER A 58 -40.01 12.19 -13.35
C SER A 58 -41.19 13.12 -13.07
N LYS A 59 -42.08 12.74 -12.15
CA LYS A 59 -43.26 13.53 -11.75
C LYS A 59 -43.09 13.95 -10.29
N SER A 60 -42.87 15.24 -10.08
CA SER A 60 -42.82 15.80 -8.74
C SER A 60 -44.20 15.81 -8.09
N ASP A 61 -44.22 15.72 -6.77
CA ASP A 61 -45.39 15.97 -5.93
C ASP A 61 -45.63 17.47 -5.69
N GLY A 62 -45.02 18.36 -6.49
CA GLY A 62 -45.15 19.81 -6.37
C GLY A 62 -44.40 20.42 -5.18
N THR A 63 -43.60 19.64 -4.45
CA THR A 63 -42.83 20.15 -3.32
C THR A 63 -41.40 20.48 -3.75
N HIS A 64 -40.98 21.74 -3.56
CA HIS A 64 -39.63 22.26 -3.81
C HIS A 64 -38.60 21.69 -2.83
N THR A 65 -38.35 20.39 -2.88
CA THR A 65 -37.43 19.69 -1.98
C THR A 65 -36.07 19.48 -2.62
N ARG A 66 -35.00 19.73 -1.85
CA ARG A 66 -33.62 19.39 -2.23
C ARG A 66 -33.49 17.87 -2.35
N HIS A 67 -32.95 17.39 -3.47
CA HIS A 67 -32.72 15.95 -3.69
C HIS A 67 -31.21 15.70 -3.79
N TRP A 68 -30.70 14.79 -2.98
CA TRP A 68 -29.34 14.30 -3.01
C TRP A 68 -29.24 13.00 -3.81
N VAL A 69 -28.33 12.99 -4.77
CA VAL A 69 -28.00 11.81 -5.56
C VAL A 69 -26.57 11.41 -5.21
N LEU A 70 -26.45 10.29 -4.49
CA LEU A 70 -25.16 9.73 -4.11
C LEU A 70 -24.82 8.63 -5.13
N LEU A 71 -23.73 8.84 -5.88
CA LEU A 71 -23.25 7.87 -6.85
C LEU A 71 -22.04 7.15 -6.24
N ASP A 72 -22.24 5.90 -5.83
CA ASP A 72 -21.14 5.02 -5.40
C ASP A 72 -20.53 4.32 -6.61
N ASP A 73 -19.21 4.11 -6.61
CA ASP A 73 -18.45 3.63 -7.78
C ASP A 73 -18.89 4.34 -9.09
N ALA A 74 -18.97 5.68 -9.03
CA ALA A 74 -19.59 6.51 -10.07
C ALA A 74 -18.78 6.59 -11.36
N GLN A 75 -17.66 5.89 -11.46
CA GLN A 75 -16.70 6.10 -12.53
C GLN A 75 -17.30 5.93 -13.92
N ASP A 76 -18.17 4.93 -14.13
CA ASP A 76 -18.79 4.64 -15.41
C ASP A 76 -19.96 5.57 -15.75
N THR A 77 -20.52 6.23 -14.74
CA THR A 77 -21.54 7.27 -14.91
C THR A 77 -20.93 8.57 -15.45
N LEU A 78 -19.66 8.87 -15.10
CA LEU A 78 -18.96 10.07 -15.58
C LEU A 78 -18.74 10.06 -17.10
N LYS A 79 -18.60 8.88 -17.73
CA LYS A 79 -18.40 8.75 -19.18
C LYS A 79 -19.72 8.71 -19.97
N ASP A 80 -20.87 8.88 -19.31
CA ASP A 80 -22.18 8.80 -19.94
C ASP A 80 -22.78 10.20 -20.17
N PRO A 81 -22.65 10.78 -21.37
CA PRO A 81 -23.19 12.11 -21.64
C PRO A 81 -24.71 12.17 -21.54
N ALA A 82 -25.42 11.06 -21.83
CA ALA A 82 -26.88 11.03 -21.77
C ALA A 82 -27.38 11.17 -20.32
N LEU A 83 -26.66 10.60 -19.35
CA LEU A 83 -26.94 10.81 -17.93
C LEU A 83 -26.81 12.28 -17.52
N TRP A 84 -25.70 12.92 -17.87
CA TRP A 84 -25.45 14.30 -17.47
C TRP A 84 -26.39 15.28 -18.18
N ILE A 85 -26.73 15.03 -19.44
CA ILE A 85 -27.78 15.75 -20.16
C ILE A 85 -29.13 15.55 -19.45
N TYR A 86 -29.49 14.32 -19.07
CA TYR A 86 -30.73 14.05 -18.34
C TYR A 86 -30.86 14.85 -17.04
N PHE A 87 -29.76 15.04 -16.30
CA PHE A 87 -29.77 15.88 -15.10
C PHE A 87 -29.76 17.39 -15.38
N LYS A 88 -29.13 17.83 -16.47
CA LYS A 88 -29.17 19.24 -16.91
C LYS A 88 -30.56 19.64 -17.41
N ASP A 89 -31.19 18.75 -18.14
CA ASP A 89 -32.54 18.92 -18.70
C ASP A 89 -33.63 18.49 -17.72
N ALA A 90 -33.25 18.06 -16.50
CA ALA A 90 -34.19 17.67 -15.47
C ALA A 90 -35.14 18.85 -15.23
N PRO A 91 -36.44 18.69 -15.48
CA PRO A 91 -37.35 19.81 -15.44
C PRO A 91 -37.39 20.39 -14.02
N TRP A 92 -37.42 21.73 -13.96
CA TRP A 92 -37.62 22.76 -12.91
C TRP A 92 -38.31 22.39 -11.58
N TYR A 93 -38.77 21.15 -11.43
CA TYR A 93 -39.41 20.59 -10.26
C TYR A 93 -38.45 20.24 -9.10
N TYR A 94 -37.16 20.04 -9.38
CA TYR A 94 -36.13 19.95 -8.35
C TYR A 94 -35.44 21.31 -8.22
N THR A 95 -35.54 21.96 -7.05
CA THR A 95 -34.91 23.28 -6.84
C THR A 95 -33.38 23.17 -6.82
N PHE A 96 -32.83 22.06 -6.33
CA PHE A 96 -31.38 21.75 -6.35
C PHE A 96 -31.15 20.22 -6.30
N ILE A 97 -30.34 19.69 -7.23
CA ILE A 97 -29.81 18.32 -7.18
C ILE A 97 -28.34 18.39 -6.75
N TYR A 98 -27.99 17.72 -5.66
CA TYR A 98 -26.61 17.64 -5.16
C TYR A 98 -26.01 16.27 -5.45
N PHE A 99 -24.81 16.25 -6.03
CA PHE A 99 -24.07 15.02 -6.33
C PHE A 99 -22.92 14.83 -5.36
N SER A 100 -22.87 13.66 -4.73
CA SER A 100 -21.64 13.15 -4.13
C SER A 100 -21.18 11.94 -4.95
N LEU A 101 -20.02 12.10 -5.57
CA LEU A 101 -19.41 11.10 -6.43
C LEU A 101 -18.35 10.37 -5.63
N PHE A 102 -18.50 9.07 -5.44
CA PHE A 102 -17.48 8.23 -4.86
C PHE A 102 -16.84 7.45 -6.01
N ILE A 103 -15.59 7.76 -6.30
CA ILE A 103 -14.92 7.27 -7.50
C ILE A 103 -13.55 6.68 -7.20
N PRO A 104 -13.20 5.54 -7.83
CA PRO A 104 -11.83 5.07 -7.88
C PRO A 104 -10.97 5.89 -8.84
N ARG A 105 -11.57 6.54 -9.85
CA ARG A 105 -10.86 7.24 -10.94
C ARG A 105 -11.38 8.67 -11.16
N TRP A 106 -10.49 9.60 -11.47
CA TRP A 106 -10.83 10.83 -12.22
C TRP A 106 -9.72 11.08 -13.24
N ARG A 107 -10.06 11.03 -14.53
CA ARG A 107 -9.30 11.74 -15.55
C ARG A 107 -10.00 13.08 -15.67
N GLY A 108 -9.27 14.18 -15.76
CA GLY A 108 -9.80 15.51 -16.11
C GLY A 108 -10.41 15.52 -17.51
N LEU A 109 -11.44 14.69 -17.72
CA LEU A 109 -12.14 14.55 -18.97
C LEU A 109 -12.88 15.86 -19.18
N HIS A 110 -12.37 16.64 -20.13
CA HIS A 110 -13.20 17.45 -20.98
C HIS A 110 -14.22 16.52 -21.64
N ILE A 111 -15.36 16.34 -20.97
CA ILE A 111 -16.55 15.78 -21.59
C ILE A 111 -17.04 16.89 -22.51
N ASP A 112 -16.79 16.76 -23.82
CA ASP A 112 -17.37 17.65 -24.82
C ASP A 112 -18.90 17.70 -24.60
N GLY A 113 -19.39 18.88 -24.23
CA GLY A 113 -20.80 19.14 -23.92
C GLY A 113 -21.16 19.32 -22.44
N SER A 114 -20.27 19.06 -21.47
CA SER A 114 -20.52 19.41 -20.07
C SER A 114 -19.29 19.91 -19.33
N GLN A 115 -19.21 21.24 -19.17
CA GLN A 115 -18.33 21.94 -18.22
C GLN A 115 -18.75 21.67 -16.76
N ASN A 116 -18.72 20.43 -16.30
CA ASN A 116 -18.81 20.15 -14.86
C ASN A 116 -17.39 20.16 -14.29
N ASN A 117 -16.78 21.34 -14.24
CA ASN A 117 -15.46 21.52 -13.65
C ASN A 117 -15.56 21.43 -12.12
N ILE A 118 -15.41 20.21 -11.58
CA ILE A 118 -15.37 19.97 -10.12
C ILE A 118 -14.11 20.64 -9.59
N GLN A 119 -14.26 21.72 -8.83
CA GLN A 119 -13.14 22.50 -8.30
C GLN A 119 -12.40 21.70 -7.22
N GLU A 120 -11.12 22.02 -6.99
CA GLU A 120 -10.27 21.34 -6.00
C GLU A 120 -10.89 21.29 -4.59
N HIS A 121 -11.46 22.41 -4.12
CA HIS A 121 -12.17 22.48 -2.83
C HIS A 121 -13.45 21.62 -2.75
N GLN A 122 -13.90 21.06 -3.87
CA GLN A 122 -15.03 20.12 -3.94
C GLN A 122 -14.55 18.66 -4.00
N ARG A 123 -13.26 18.41 -3.85
CA ARG A 123 -12.63 17.08 -3.93
C ARG A 123 -12.11 16.66 -2.55
N ILE A 124 -12.25 15.38 -2.25
CA ILE A 124 -11.63 14.68 -1.13
C ILE A 124 -10.80 13.57 -1.76
N GLU A 125 -9.50 13.51 -1.45
CA GLU A 125 -8.55 12.53 -1.98
C GLU A 125 -8.18 11.47 -0.92
N LEU A 126 -7.34 10.51 -1.28
CA LEU A 126 -6.83 9.50 -0.33
C LEU A 126 -5.93 10.12 0.73
N LYS A 127 -4.99 10.95 0.29
CA LYS A 127 -4.10 11.69 1.18
C LYS A 127 -4.74 13.04 1.50
N PRO A 128 -4.55 13.57 2.71
CA PRO A 128 -4.99 14.92 3.04
C PRO A 128 -4.37 15.93 2.07
N THR A 129 -5.14 16.95 1.69
CA THR A 129 -4.66 18.05 0.85
C THR A 129 -4.62 19.35 1.64
N GLU A 130 -3.48 20.03 1.59
CA GLU A 130 -3.36 21.42 2.02
C GLU A 130 -3.72 22.33 0.84
N ASN A 131 -4.94 22.87 0.84
CA ASN A 131 -5.32 23.84 -0.18
C ASN A 131 -4.63 25.18 0.11
N GLY A 132 -3.68 25.60 -0.73
CA GLY A 132 -2.95 26.87 -0.55
C GLY A 132 -3.81 28.15 -0.63
N TRP A 133 -5.09 28.06 -1.01
CA TRP A 133 -6.00 29.21 -1.22
C TRP A 133 -7.02 29.44 -0.11
N LEU A 134 -7.39 28.38 0.60
CA LEU A 134 -8.26 28.40 1.77
C LEU A 134 -7.46 27.65 2.81
N SER A 135 -7.08 28.28 3.91
CA SER A 135 -6.32 27.69 5.02
C SER A 135 -7.05 26.53 5.75
N SER A 136 -7.92 25.81 5.05
CA SER A 136 -8.69 24.66 5.49
C SER A 136 -8.04 23.38 5.00
N HIS A 137 -7.55 22.59 5.95
CA HIS A 137 -7.15 21.20 5.76
C HIS A 137 -8.34 20.37 5.28
N ILE A 138 -8.21 19.69 4.13
CA ILE A 138 -9.22 18.71 3.67
C ILE A 138 -8.76 17.32 4.14
N PRO A 139 -9.54 16.61 4.97
CA PRO A 139 -9.19 15.28 5.44
C PRO A 139 -9.02 14.29 4.29
N GLY A 140 -8.05 13.38 4.42
CA GLY A 140 -7.87 12.25 3.52
C GLY A 140 -8.74 11.04 3.91
N PHE A 141 -8.61 9.95 3.16
CA PHE A 141 -9.19 8.64 3.49
C PHE A 141 -8.20 7.64 4.08
N TYR A 142 -6.90 7.93 4.01
CA TYR A 142 -5.92 7.21 4.80
C TYR A 142 -6.00 7.69 6.23
N PHE A 143 -6.08 6.71 7.12
CA PHE A 143 -5.96 6.94 8.54
C PHE A 143 -4.58 7.54 8.80
N VAL A 144 -4.52 8.67 9.51
CA VAL A 144 -3.28 9.10 10.16
C VAL A 144 -3.00 8.21 11.38
N GLU A 145 -1.80 8.31 11.97
CA GLU A 145 -1.38 7.43 13.07
C GLU A 145 -2.34 7.53 14.26
N GLU A 146 -2.84 8.74 14.56
CA GLU A 146 -3.79 8.97 15.65
C GLU A 146 -5.15 8.30 15.39
N GLU A 147 -5.72 8.47 14.19
CA GLU A 147 -6.99 7.83 13.81
C GLU A 147 -6.85 6.29 13.79
N TYR A 148 -5.69 5.79 13.37
CA TYR A 148 -5.40 4.36 13.37
C TYR A 148 -5.35 3.80 14.79
N GLN A 149 -4.74 4.52 15.75
CA GLN A 149 -4.74 4.13 17.15
C GLN A 149 -6.16 4.04 17.72
N GLU A 150 -7.01 5.03 17.45
CA GLU A 150 -8.44 4.99 17.83
C GLU A 150 -9.16 3.78 17.23
N LEU A 151 -8.85 3.43 15.97
CA LEU A 151 -9.41 2.26 15.30
C LEU A 151 -8.96 0.95 15.95
N VAL A 152 -7.68 0.84 16.35
CA VAL A 152 -7.16 -0.33 17.10
C VAL A 152 -7.91 -0.49 18.42
N GLU A 153 -8.01 0.58 19.21
CA GLU A 153 -8.74 0.58 20.48
C GLU A 153 -10.20 0.16 20.31
N TYR A 154 -10.86 0.69 19.28
CA TYR A 154 -12.23 0.32 18.94
C TYR A 154 -12.35 -1.19 18.69
N HIS A 155 -11.49 -1.77 17.83
CA HIS A 155 -11.56 -3.19 17.49
C HIS A 155 -11.14 -4.11 18.64
N GLN A 156 -10.22 -3.70 19.52
CA GLN A 156 -9.89 -4.43 20.73
C GLN A 156 -11.06 -4.48 21.71
N LYS A 157 -11.83 -3.40 21.77
CA LYS A 157 -13.00 -3.29 22.67
C LYS A 157 -14.26 -3.95 22.10
N HIS A 158 -14.46 -3.91 20.80
CA HIS A 158 -15.75 -4.26 20.17
C HIS A 158 -15.71 -5.45 19.21
N ASP A 159 -14.57 -5.77 18.60
CA ASP A 159 -14.45 -6.74 17.51
C ASP A 159 -13.31 -7.74 17.74
N ASP A 160 -13.17 -8.18 19.00
CA ASP A 160 -12.32 -9.29 19.46
C ASP A 160 -10.88 -9.34 18.94
N LEU A 161 -10.33 -8.18 18.57
CA LEU A 161 -8.92 -8.04 18.24
C LEU A 161 -8.12 -8.21 19.53
N PRO A 162 -7.09 -9.08 19.56
CA PRO A 162 -6.21 -9.19 20.73
C PRO A 162 -5.51 -7.86 21.01
N ALA A 163 -4.99 -7.70 22.24
CA ALA A 163 -4.03 -6.64 22.52
C ALA A 163 -2.86 -6.76 21.54
N LEU A 164 -2.52 -5.64 20.89
CA LEU A 164 -1.39 -5.59 19.97
C LEU A 164 -0.22 -4.99 20.73
N ALA A 165 0.92 -5.68 20.74
CA ALA A 165 2.16 -5.06 21.16
C ALA A 165 2.53 -3.91 20.21
N VAL A 166 3.36 -2.98 20.68
CA VAL A 166 3.74 -1.76 19.94
C VAL A 166 4.29 -2.10 18.55
N ASP A 167 5.05 -3.17 18.46
CA ASP A 167 5.69 -3.62 17.24
C ASP A 167 4.70 -4.08 16.16
N LEU A 168 3.72 -4.88 16.55
CA LEU A 168 2.66 -5.33 15.65
C LEU A 168 1.75 -4.16 15.26
N THR A 169 1.50 -3.24 16.18
CA THR A 169 0.70 -2.03 15.94
C THR A 169 1.36 -1.15 14.88
N ASP A 170 2.64 -0.82 15.06
CA ASP A 170 3.44 -0.05 14.10
C ASP A 170 3.51 -0.78 12.74
N TRP A 171 3.73 -2.10 12.75
CA TRP A 171 3.79 -2.90 11.53
C TRP A 171 2.52 -2.83 10.69
N VAL A 172 1.35 -2.97 11.33
CA VAL A 172 0.06 -2.92 10.63
C VAL A 172 -0.11 -1.56 9.97
N PHE A 173 0.22 -0.48 10.68
CA PHE A 173 0.13 0.88 10.14
C PHE A 173 1.06 1.08 8.95
N GLU A 174 2.34 0.73 9.09
CA GLU A 174 3.35 0.86 8.03
C GLU A 174 3.00 0.02 6.80
N THR A 175 2.58 -1.23 7.00
CA THR A 175 2.24 -2.17 5.92
C THR A 175 0.96 -1.76 5.19
N SER A 176 0.02 -1.15 5.90
CA SER A 176 -1.25 -0.69 5.33
C SER A 176 -1.21 0.75 4.83
N ALA A 177 -0.23 1.56 5.25
CA ALA A 177 -0.16 3.00 5.01
C ALA A 177 -1.45 3.75 5.37
N GLY A 178 -2.19 3.28 6.40
CA GLY A 178 -3.48 3.85 6.78
C GLY A 178 -4.65 3.44 5.89
N HIS A 179 -4.48 2.55 4.91
CA HIS A 179 -5.54 2.09 4.02
C HIS A 179 -6.48 1.10 4.75
N ILE A 180 -7.69 1.53 5.07
CA ILE A 180 -8.65 0.74 5.88
C ILE A 180 -8.88 -0.69 5.40
N GLY A 181 -9.06 -0.91 4.08
CA GLY A 181 -9.24 -2.27 3.56
C GLY A 181 -8.04 -3.19 3.84
N ALA A 182 -6.81 -2.65 3.84
CA ALA A 182 -5.61 -3.39 4.18
C ALA A 182 -5.52 -3.62 5.69
N ILE A 183 -5.79 -2.59 6.51
CA ILE A 183 -5.85 -2.70 7.98
C ILE A 183 -6.79 -3.82 8.41
N THR A 184 -8.05 -3.79 7.94
CA THR A 184 -9.06 -4.78 8.34
C THR A 184 -8.69 -6.19 7.88
N SER A 185 -8.07 -6.32 6.70
CA SER A 185 -7.61 -7.62 6.18
C SER A 185 -6.46 -8.20 7.04
N ILE A 186 -5.56 -7.35 7.52
CA ILE A 186 -4.50 -7.75 8.45
C ILE A 186 -5.09 -8.09 9.83
N PHE A 187 -6.04 -7.31 10.34
CA PHE A 187 -6.74 -7.61 11.59
C PHE A 187 -7.43 -8.97 11.56
N ASP A 188 -8.05 -9.35 10.44
CA ASP A 188 -8.65 -10.68 10.28
C ASP A 188 -7.61 -11.81 10.40
N ALA A 189 -6.42 -11.64 9.81
CA ALA A 189 -5.32 -12.59 9.95
C ALA A 189 -4.80 -12.65 11.40
N ILE A 190 -4.63 -11.50 12.07
CA ILE A 190 -4.22 -11.41 13.47
C ILE A 190 -5.23 -12.13 14.38
N ARG A 191 -6.53 -11.87 14.22
CA ARG A 191 -7.59 -12.58 14.97
C ARG A 191 -7.51 -14.09 14.76
N SER A 192 -7.37 -14.53 13.50
CA SER A 192 -7.25 -15.94 13.14
C SER A 192 -6.04 -16.59 13.83
N ALA A 193 -4.87 -15.96 13.77
CA ALA A 193 -3.67 -16.42 14.44
C ALA A 193 -3.84 -16.44 15.98
N ALA A 194 -4.42 -15.40 16.57
CA ALA A 194 -4.59 -15.26 18.00
C ALA A 194 -5.51 -16.33 18.56
N ARG A 195 -6.63 -16.60 17.87
CA ARG A 195 -7.57 -17.67 18.21
C ARG A 195 -6.92 -19.06 18.10
N ARG A 196 -6.12 -19.32 17.05
CA ARG A 196 -5.37 -20.59 16.92
C ARG A 196 -4.37 -20.81 18.05
N LEU A 197 -3.67 -19.74 18.44
CA LEU A 197 -2.65 -19.78 19.51
C LEU A 197 -3.25 -19.60 20.93
N GLN A 198 -4.54 -19.26 21.02
CA GLN A 198 -5.23 -18.95 22.28
C GLN A 198 -4.57 -17.78 23.05
N LEU A 199 -4.09 -16.78 22.33
CA LEU A 199 -3.42 -15.61 22.92
C LEU A 199 -4.37 -14.41 22.98
N GLN A 200 -4.24 -13.64 24.07
CA GLN A 200 -4.95 -12.37 24.28
C GLN A 200 -4.10 -11.16 23.90
N GLU A 201 -2.78 -11.36 23.74
CA GLU A 201 -1.83 -10.35 23.30
C GLU A 201 -0.95 -10.93 22.19
N MET A 202 -0.60 -10.11 21.20
CA MET A 202 0.20 -10.53 20.06
C MET A 202 1.26 -9.49 19.70
N SER A 203 2.50 -9.98 19.57
CA SER A 203 3.60 -9.25 18.93
C SER A 203 3.80 -9.71 17.50
N ILE A 204 4.56 -8.96 16.70
CA ILE A 204 4.79 -9.34 15.30
C ILE A 204 5.61 -10.64 15.20
N THR A 205 6.57 -10.83 16.12
CA THR A 205 7.40 -12.02 16.19
C THR A 205 6.54 -13.27 16.37
N ILE A 206 5.56 -13.22 17.27
CA ILE A 206 4.60 -14.31 17.49
C ILE A 206 3.69 -14.47 16.28
N PHE A 207 3.14 -13.36 15.76
CA PHE A 207 2.23 -13.37 14.63
C PHE A 207 2.85 -14.04 13.40
N LEU A 208 3.98 -13.53 12.92
CA LEU A 208 4.68 -14.07 11.75
C LEU A 208 5.24 -15.47 12.03
N GLY A 209 5.82 -15.70 13.20
CA GLY A 209 6.34 -17.02 13.61
C GLY A 209 5.26 -18.10 13.68
N SER A 210 3.99 -17.73 13.80
CA SER A 210 2.85 -18.67 13.78
C SER A 210 2.54 -19.25 12.39
N TYR A 211 3.11 -18.68 11.32
CA TYR A 211 2.92 -19.16 9.97
C TYR A 211 4.03 -20.12 9.52
N PRO A 212 3.71 -21.15 8.71
CA PRO A 212 4.71 -22.02 8.11
C PRO A 212 5.71 -21.28 7.23
N SER A 213 5.26 -20.19 6.56
CA SER A 213 6.08 -19.32 5.74
C SER A 213 5.59 -17.87 5.67
N PRO A 214 6.48 -16.93 5.27
CA PRO A 214 6.13 -15.55 4.92
C PRO A 214 4.99 -15.42 3.90
N GLU A 215 4.98 -16.29 2.89
CA GLU A 215 3.98 -16.28 1.83
C GLU A 215 2.60 -16.64 2.38
N GLU A 216 2.51 -17.62 3.29
CA GLU A 216 1.24 -17.95 3.95
C GLU A 216 0.72 -16.80 4.81
N ALA A 217 1.61 -16.11 5.54
CA ALA A 217 1.24 -14.93 6.31
C ALA A 217 0.72 -13.81 5.40
N LEU A 218 1.41 -13.53 4.30
CA LEU A 218 0.98 -12.55 3.28
C LEU A 218 -0.38 -12.93 2.67
N MET A 219 -0.56 -14.21 2.33
CA MET A 219 -1.82 -14.71 1.78
C MET A 219 -2.97 -14.56 2.77
N ASP A 220 -2.74 -14.82 4.06
CA ASP A 220 -3.78 -14.64 5.09
C ASP A 220 -4.11 -13.16 5.29
N CYS A 221 -3.09 -12.30 5.40
CA CYS A 221 -3.23 -10.85 5.53
C CYS A 221 -3.92 -10.19 4.33
N SER A 222 -4.01 -10.86 3.18
CA SER A 222 -4.60 -10.35 1.94
C SER A 222 -5.93 -11.01 1.56
N ARG A 223 -6.58 -11.76 2.47
CA ARG A 223 -7.88 -12.42 2.19
C ARG A 223 -9.08 -11.49 2.21
N GLY A 224 -8.98 -10.31 2.83
CA GLY A 224 -10.10 -9.40 2.98
C GLY A 224 -10.74 -9.02 1.64
N GLU A 225 -12.07 -9.16 1.54
CA GLU A 225 -12.80 -8.86 0.31
C GLU A 225 -12.61 -7.40 -0.13
N ALA A 226 -12.68 -6.47 0.84
CA ALA A 226 -12.49 -5.05 0.57
C ALA A 226 -11.11 -4.75 -0.03
N PHE A 227 -10.06 -5.41 0.49
CA PHE A 227 -8.69 -5.31 0.01
C PHE A 227 -8.51 -5.92 -1.38
N ASN A 228 -9.02 -7.13 -1.62
CA ASN A 228 -8.86 -7.83 -2.89
C ASN A 228 -9.48 -7.09 -4.09
N ARG A 229 -10.47 -6.22 -3.87
CA ARG A 229 -10.98 -5.34 -4.93
C ARG A 229 -9.95 -4.31 -5.42
N GLY A 230 -8.92 -4.02 -4.62
CA GLY A 230 -7.79 -3.15 -4.94
C GLY A 230 -6.66 -3.88 -5.68
N LEU A 231 -6.86 -5.13 -6.10
CA LEU A 231 -5.84 -5.93 -6.77
C LEU A 231 -6.34 -6.49 -8.11
N PRO A 232 -5.41 -6.78 -9.04
CA PRO A 232 -5.73 -7.51 -10.27
C PRO A 232 -6.16 -8.95 -9.99
N ALA A 233 -7.12 -9.43 -10.79
CA ALA A 233 -7.50 -10.82 -10.80
C ALA A 233 -6.48 -11.66 -11.58
N ASP A 234 -6.49 -12.98 -11.38
CA ASP A 234 -5.58 -13.89 -12.11
C ASP A 234 -5.77 -13.82 -13.64
N SER A 235 -7.00 -13.55 -14.10
CA SER A 235 -7.29 -13.33 -15.52
C SER A 235 -6.58 -12.10 -16.08
N ASP A 236 -6.38 -11.07 -15.25
CA ASP A 236 -5.69 -9.86 -15.66
C ASP A 236 -4.18 -10.09 -15.76
N LEU A 237 -3.63 -10.90 -14.86
CA LEU A 237 -2.21 -11.19 -14.77
C LEU A 237 -1.72 -12.24 -15.80
N ARG A 238 -2.64 -13.00 -16.39
CA ARG A 238 -2.33 -14.08 -17.35
C ARG A 238 -2.88 -13.83 -18.75
N GLY A 239 -3.60 -12.73 -18.96
CA GLY A 239 -4.20 -12.39 -20.26
C GLY A 239 -3.14 -11.97 -21.28
N GLU A 240 -3.14 -12.62 -22.44
CA GLU A 240 -2.21 -12.30 -23.55
C GLU A 240 -2.40 -10.88 -24.09
N ASP A 241 -3.59 -10.28 -23.91
CA ASP A 241 -3.88 -8.90 -24.32
C ASP A 241 -3.36 -7.84 -23.34
N ASN A 242 -2.87 -8.24 -22.15
CA ASN A 242 -2.49 -7.32 -21.08
C ASN A 242 -0.98 -6.99 -21.05
N ILE A 243 -0.25 -7.18 -22.15
CA ILE A 243 1.22 -6.99 -22.22
C ILE A 243 1.67 -5.65 -21.65
N ALA A 244 0.99 -4.56 -22.01
CA ALA A 244 1.36 -3.21 -21.53
C ALA A 244 1.15 -3.04 -20.02
N LEU A 245 0.10 -3.66 -19.47
CA LEU A 245 -0.19 -3.66 -18.04
C LEU A 245 0.84 -4.49 -17.27
N LEU A 246 1.16 -5.69 -17.77
CA LEU A 246 2.14 -6.58 -17.15
C LEU A 246 3.53 -5.97 -17.13
N LYS A 247 3.97 -5.37 -18.25
CA LYS A 247 5.24 -4.65 -18.32
C LYS A 247 5.29 -3.52 -17.29
N PHE A 248 4.23 -2.71 -17.21
CA PHE A 248 4.17 -1.63 -16.25
C PHE A 248 4.19 -2.13 -14.79
N PHE A 249 3.55 -3.26 -14.48
CA PHE A 249 3.65 -3.87 -13.16
C PHE A 249 5.06 -4.36 -12.84
N GLU A 250 5.77 -4.95 -13.80
CA GLU A 250 7.18 -5.32 -13.62
C GLU A 250 8.06 -4.08 -13.36
N ASP A 251 7.81 -2.98 -14.09
CA ASP A 251 8.53 -1.71 -13.92
C ASP A 251 8.29 -1.11 -12.51
N ILE A 252 7.04 -0.98 -12.06
CA ILE A 252 6.72 -0.36 -10.75
C ILE A 252 7.12 -1.23 -9.55
N LEU A 253 7.10 -2.56 -9.71
CA LEU A 253 7.59 -3.49 -8.69
C LEU A 253 9.12 -3.49 -8.63
N SER A 254 9.82 -3.18 -9.72
CA SER A 254 11.28 -3.09 -9.72
C SER A 254 11.79 -1.72 -9.24
N ALA A 255 10.94 -0.69 -9.27
CA ALA A 255 11.29 0.67 -8.87
C ALA A 255 11.50 0.82 -7.35
N HIS A 256 12.39 1.74 -6.97
CA HIS A 256 12.70 2.08 -5.57
C HIS A 256 11.64 2.95 -4.88
N GLY A 257 10.52 3.25 -5.55
CA GLY A 257 9.47 4.13 -5.05
C GLY A 257 8.41 4.37 -6.13
N PRO A 258 7.64 5.47 -6.01
CA PRO A 258 6.68 5.87 -7.02
C PRO A 258 7.33 6.06 -8.39
N LEU A 259 6.62 5.68 -9.46
CA LEU A 259 7.04 6.01 -10.81
C LEU A 259 6.52 7.39 -11.21
N VAL A 260 7.42 8.23 -11.71
CA VAL A 260 7.13 9.60 -12.15
C VAL A 260 7.20 9.66 -13.68
N PHE A 261 6.15 10.18 -14.29
CA PHE A 261 6.01 10.28 -15.74
C PHE A 261 5.72 11.72 -16.13
N ARG A 262 6.28 12.18 -17.25
CA ARG A 262 5.73 13.37 -17.92
C ARG A 262 4.33 13.03 -18.46
N VAL A 263 3.41 13.99 -18.45
CA VAL A 263 2.00 13.73 -18.80
C VAL A 263 1.81 13.10 -20.18
N ASN A 264 2.68 13.41 -21.15
CA ASN A 264 2.61 12.86 -22.51
C ASN A 264 3.35 11.52 -22.68
N GLU A 265 4.00 11.01 -21.63
CA GLU A 265 4.85 9.81 -21.65
C GLU A 265 4.31 8.70 -20.73
N ILE A 266 3.08 8.85 -20.23
CA ILE A 266 2.45 7.89 -19.33
C ILE A 266 2.16 6.59 -20.12
N PRO A 267 2.70 5.43 -19.68
CA PRO A 267 2.52 4.19 -20.41
C PRO A 267 1.05 3.71 -20.33
N PRO A 268 0.53 3.03 -21.38
CA PRO A 268 -0.83 2.51 -21.38
C PRO A 268 -1.15 1.59 -20.18
N GLY A 269 -0.17 0.82 -19.71
CA GLY A 269 -0.32 -0.03 -18.53
C GLY A 269 -0.61 0.74 -17.24
N ALA A 270 0.02 1.89 -17.05
CA ALA A 270 -0.24 2.76 -15.90
C ALA A 270 -1.68 3.25 -15.90
N TYR A 271 -2.17 3.69 -17.07
CA TYR A 271 -3.56 4.09 -17.23
C TYR A 271 -4.55 2.96 -16.92
N GLN A 272 -4.25 1.73 -17.36
CA GLN A 272 -5.10 0.58 -17.08
C GLN A 272 -5.13 0.26 -15.58
N ALA A 273 -3.97 0.24 -14.92
CA ALA A 273 -3.87 -0.05 -13.49
C ALA A 273 -4.59 0.99 -12.62
N HIS A 274 -4.40 2.28 -12.92
CA HIS A 274 -5.10 3.36 -12.23
C HIS A 274 -6.61 3.35 -12.50
N ASP A 275 -7.04 3.13 -13.75
CA ASP A 275 -8.48 3.11 -14.09
C ASP A 275 -9.25 1.99 -13.37
N ARG A 276 -8.55 0.91 -13.01
CA ARG A 276 -9.09 -0.21 -12.24
C ARG A 276 -8.97 -0.02 -10.71
N GLY A 277 -8.35 1.07 -10.28
CA GLY A 277 -8.26 1.47 -8.86
C GLY A 277 -7.23 0.67 -8.06
N TRP A 278 -6.25 0.06 -8.74
CA TRP A 278 -5.20 -0.76 -8.12
C TRP A 278 -3.98 0.04 -7.68
N LEU A 279 -3.80 1.22 -8.28
CA LEU A 279 -2.74 2.16 -7.94
C LEU A 279 -3.32 3.53 -7.64
N THR A 280 -2.57 4.28 -6.85
CA THR A 280 -2.81 5.70 -6.64
C THR A 280 -2.21 6.50 -7.79
N TRP A 281 -2.84 7.63 -8.09
CA TRP A 281 -2.34 8.56 -9.09
C TRP A 281 -2.48 9.99 -8.57
N THR A 282 -1.35 10.68 -8.53
CA THR A 282 -1.25 12.08 -8.13
C THR A 282 -0.57 12.87 -9.23
N HIS A 283 -0.91 14.16 -9.33
CA HIS A 283 -0.26 15.07 -10.27
C HIS A 283 0.57 16.06 -9.47
N GLU A 284 1.81 16.30 -9.91
CA GLU A 284 2.62 17.40 -9.40
C GLU A 284 2.72 18.50 -10.47
N GLY A 285 2.49 19.74 -10.04
CA GLY A 285 2.37 20.90 -10.92
C GLY A 285 1.14 21.74 -10.57
N LYS A 286 0.88 22.80 -11.35
CA LYS A 286 -0.38 23.56 -11.24
C LYS A 286 -1.48 22.79 -11.98
N ASP A 287 -2.71 22.82 -11.48
CA ASP A 287 -3.87 22.12 -12.07
C ASP A 287 -4.06 22.31 -13.59
N TRP A 288 -3.67 23.47 -14.10
CA TRP A 288 -3.83 23.84 -15.52
C TRP A 288 -2.66 23.37 -16.41
N GLU A 289 -1.54 22.98 -15.81
CA GLU A 289 -0.34 22.42 -16.46
C GLU A 289 0.34 21.40 -15.52
N PRO A 290 -0.25 20.20 -15.35
CA PRO A 290 0.42 19.13 -14.61
C PRO A 290 1.71 18.79 -15.35
N LEU A 291 2.86 18.93 -14.68
CA LEU A 291 4.17 18.70 -15.27
C LEU A 291 4.51 17.21 -15.26
N VAL A 292 4.09 16.51 -14.19
CA VAL A 292 4.32 15.08 -14.01
C VAL A 292 3.12 14.39 -13.35
N GLY A 293 2.94 13.11 -13.68
CA GLY A 293 2.06 12.18 -13.00
C GLY A 293 2.87 11.18 -12.20
N VAL A 294 2.46 10.95 -10.95
CA VAL A 294 3.12 10.06 -10.00
C VAL A 294 2.19 8.89 -9.69
N SER A 295 2.70 7.68 -9.94
CA SER A 295 1.98 6.42 -9.73
C SER A 295 2.62 5.62 -8.61
N ASP A 296 1.81 5.17 -7.65
CA ASP A 296 2.29 4.40 -6.50
C ASP A 296 1.25 3.40 -5.99
N PHE A 297 1.70 2.40 -5.25
CA PHE A 297 0.81 1.44 -4.59
C PHE A 297 0.02 2.11 -3.45
N PRO A 298 -1.23 1.70 -3.19
CA PRO A 298 -2.01 2.25 -2.09
C PRO A 298 -1.45 1.87 -0.71
N SER A 299 -0.71 0.75 -0.64
CA SER A 299 0.04 0.34 0.55
C SER A 299 1.10 -0.69 0.19
N LEU A 300 2.00 -0.97 1.15
CA LEU A 300 3.02 -2.00 1.01
C LEU A 300 2.40 -3.39 0.89
N LEU A 301 1.29 -3.66 1.57
CA LEU A 301 0.52 -4.90 1.39
C LEU A 301 0.07 -5.11 -0.07
N HIS A 302 -0.40 -4.05 -0.75
CA HIS A 302 -0.78 -4.15 -2.17
C HIS A 302 0.42 -4.50 -3.04
N ARG A 303 1.56 -3.85 -2.81
CA ARG A 303 2.82 -4.13 -3.51
C ARG A 303 3.26 -5.58 -3.32
N SER A 304 3.34 -6.04 -2.08
CA SER A 304 3.78 -7.41 -1.75
C SER A 304 2.85 -8.46 -2.32
N ARG A 305 1.54 -8.24 -2.25
CA ARG A 305 0.56 -9.18 -2.80
C ARG A 305 0.65 -9.26 -4.33
N LEU A 306 0.79 -8.13 -5.03
CA LEU A 306 0.96 -8.14 -6.48
C LEU A 306 2.29 -8.78 -6.90
N SER A 307 3.38 -8.46 -6.20
CA SER A 307 4.68 -9.10 -6.40
C SER A 307 4.57 -10.63 -6.32
N TYR A 308 3.92 -11.13 -5.27
CA TYR A 308 3.70 -12.56 -5.09
C TYR A 308 2.85 -13.16 -6.23
N GLN A 309 1.73 -12.53 -6.61
CA GLN A 309 0.87 -13.04 -7.70
C GLN A 309 1.57 -13.10 -9.05
N LEU A 310 2.35 -12.07 -9.38
CA LEU A 310 2.95 -11.93 -10.71
C LEU A 310 4.30 -12.64 -10.82
N LEU A 311 5.09 -12.63 -9.74
CA LEU A 311 6.50 -13.02 -9.75
C LEU A 311 6.86 -14.12 -8.76
N GLY A 312 6.02 -14.46 -7.79
CA GLY A 312 6.37 -15.35 -6.68
C GLY A 312 6.80 -16.77 -7.08
N SER A 313 6.32 -17.26 -8.24
CA SER A 313 6.72 -18.55 -8.79
C SER A 313 7.76 -18.47 -9.91
N LYS A 314 8.17 -17.26 -10.33
CA LYS A 314 9.19 -17.07 -11.37
C LYS A 314 10.59 -17.16 -10.72
N PRO A 315 11.59 -17.71 -11.42
CA PRO A 315 12.97 -17.64 -10.95
C PRO A 315 13.42 -16.18 -10.81
N LEU A 316 14.41 -15.93 -9.96
CA LEU A 316 15.07 -14.63 -9.90
C LEU A 316 15.85 -14.38 -11.20
N ASP A 317 16.34 -13.16 -11.38
CA ASP A 317 17.28 -12.87 -12.48
C ASP A 317 18.48 -13.83 -12.40
N PRO A 318 18.96 -14.42 -13.51
CA PRO A 318 20.08 -15.35 -13.51
C PRO A 318 21.33 -14.83 -12.78
N GLN A 319 21.58 -13.51 -12.80
CA GLN A 319 22.70 -12.91 -12.07
C GLN A 319 22.48 -13.02 -10.55
N VAL A 320 21.27 -12.75 -10.07
CA VAL A 320 20.89 -12.90 -8.67
C VAL A 320 20.84 -14.39 -8.27
N GLU A 321 20.40 -15.26 -9.17
CA GLU A 321 20.45 -16.71 -8.97
C GLU A 321 21.88 -17.23 -8.79
N ALA A 322 22.86 -16.60 -9.43
CA ALA A 322 24.27 -16.95 -9.26
C ALA A 322 24.90 -16.34 -7.99
N MET A 323 24.27 -15.33 -7.37
CA MET A 323 24.82 -14.68 -6.18
C MET A 323 24.78 -15.58 -4.94
N THR A 324 25.83 -15.48 -4.13
CA THR A 324 25.79 -15.86 -2.72
C THR A 324 24.99 -14.82 -1.92
N LEU A 325 24.52 -15.16 -0.72
CA LEU A 325 23.83 -14.20 0.15
C LEU A 325 24.72 -12.99 0.47
N LEU A 326 26.03 -13.22 0.71
CA LEU A 326 26.99 -12.14 0.97
C LEU A 326 27.19 -11.23 -0.26
N ASP A 327 27.19 -11.80 -1.47
CA ASP A 327 27.28 -11.00 -2.70
C ASP A 327 26.04 -10.15 -2.94
N PHE A 328 24.87 -10.73 -2.68
CA PHE A 328 23.60 -10.03 -2.72
C PHE A 328 23.58 -8.86 -1.72
N VAL A 329 23.98 -9.10 -0.47
CA VAL A 329 24.08 -8.05 0.55
C VAL A 329 25.01 -6.93 0.12
N GLY A 330 26.22 -7.25 -0.37
CA GLY A 330 27.14 -6.22 -0.86
C GLY A 330 26.56 -5.39 -2.00
N THR A 331 25.77 -6.01 -2.87
CA THR A 331 25.06 -5.33 -3.97
C THR A 331 23.98 -4.40 -3.41
N VAL A 332 23.14 -4.87 -2.50
CA VAL A 332 22.10 -4.06 -1.85
C VAL A 332 22.70 -2.87 -1.11
N VAL A 333 23.75 -3.10 -0.31
CA VAL A 333 24.45 -2.06 0.46
C VAL A 333 25.05 -0.99 -0.46
N SER A 334 25.52 -1.35 -1.66
CA SER A 334 26.03 -0.34 -2.60
C SER A 334 24.98 0.69 -3.05
N PHE A 335 23.68 0.37 -2.97
CA PHE A 335 22.59 1.31 -3.26
C PHE A 335 22.29 2.27 -2.10
N PHE A 336 22.95 2.14 -0.95
CA PHE A 336 22.72 3.04 0.18
C PHE A 336 23.37 4.38 -0.15
N SER A 337 22.65 5.49 0.06
CA SER A 337 23.21 6.82 -0.16
C SER A 337 23.75 7.41 1.14
N ALA A 338 24.90 8.10 1.04
CA ALA A 338 25.52 8.85 2.13
C ALA A 338 24.53 9.78 2.84
N GLY A 339 23.78 10.56 2.04
CA GLY A 339 22.81 11.53 2.55
C GLY A 339 21.67 10.90 3.35
N ALA A 340 21.22 9.70 2.96
CA ALA A 340 20.15 9.02 3.68
C ALA A 340 20.64 8.39 5.00
N MET A 341 21.92 8.05 5.10
CA MET A 341 22.51 7.50 6.34
C MET A 341 22.89 8.57 7.37
N VAL A 342 23.09 9.81 6.94
CA VAL A 342 23.39 10.96 7.83
C VAL A 342 22.12 11.53 8.48
N GLN A 343 20.94 11.39 7.87
CA GLN A 343 19.70 11.93 8.42
C GLN A 343 19.05 10.99 9.46
N PRO A 344 18.70 11.47 10.66
CA PRO A 344 17.90 10.70 11.59
C PRO A 344 16.44 10.62 11.13
N ALA A 345 16.00 9.41 10.81
CA ALA A 345 14.68 8.86 11.11
C ALA A 345 13.40 9.46 10.48
N ARG A 346 13.47 10.40 9.53
CA ARG A 346 12.23 11.01 8.96
C ARG A 346 12.03 10.94 7.46
N GLN A 347 12.98 10.40 6.71
CA GLN A 347 12.73 10.03 5.32
C GLN A 347 12.88 8.53 5.22
N SER A 348 11.73 7.87 5.10
CA SER A 348 11.56 6.45 4.81
C SER A 348 12.58 6.07 3.73
N GLN A 349 13.67 5.46 4.16
CA GLN A 349 14.63 4.82 3.28
C GLN A 349 13.88 3.62 2.73
N SER A 350 13.22 3.86 1.60
CA SER A 350 12.39 2.89 0.93
C SER A 350 13.19 1.61 0.74
N PRO A 351 12.65 0.44 1.11
CA PRO A 351 13.21 -0.90 0.86
C PRO A 351 13.36 -1.27 -0.61
N GLY A 352 13.10 -0.30 -1.48
CA GLY A 352 13.26 -0.35 -2.92
C GLY A 352 14.51 -1.08 -3.38
N TRP A 353 15.63 -1.02 -2.65
CA TRP A 353 16.89 -1.63 -3.11
C TRP A 353 16.82 -3.14 -3.26
N VAL A 354 16.24 -3.83 -2.28
CA VAL A 354 16.00 -5.27 -2.40
C VAL A 354 15.05 -5.54 -3.55
N SER A 355 14.03 -4.70 -3.73
CA SER A 355 13.12 -4.78 -4.87
C SER A 355 13.85 -4.62 -6.20
N THR A 356 14.76 -3.66 -6.33
CA THR A 356 15.47 -3.38 -7.57
C THR A 356 16.45 -4.48 -7.92
N VAL A 357 17.22 -4.98 -6.95
CA VAL A 357 18.12 -6.11 -7.19
C VAL A 357 17.34 -7.37 -7.56
N THR A 358 16.19 -7.61 -6.93
CA THR A 358 15.40 -8.83 -7.19
C THR A 358 14.42 -8.73 -8.36
N GLY A 359 14.29 -7.55 -8.99
CA GLY A 359 13.28 -7.28 -10.02
C GLY A 359 11.85 -7.35 -9.48
N GLY A 360 11.64 -6.87 -8.26
CA GLY A 360 10.37 -6.87 -7.54
C GLY A 360 10.05 -8.13 -6.76
N ARG A 361 10.98 -9.09 -6.65
CA ARG A 361 10.74 -10.45 -6.08
C ARG A 361 11.09 -10.61 -4.59
N GLY A 362 11.09 -9.53 -3.83
CA GLY A 362 11.16 -9.57 -2.37
C GLY A 362 9.77 -9.50 -1.73
N VAL A 363 9.48 -10.40 -0.77
CA VAL A 363 8.38 -10.17 0.17
C VAL A 363 8.90 -9.30 1.28
N TRP A 364 8.13 -8.26 1.51
CA TRP A 364 8.47 -7.28 2.49
C TRP A 364 7.78 -7.61 3.79
N LEU A 365 8.58 -7.84 4.82
CA LEU A 365 8.08 -8.30 6.11
C LEU A 365 8.09 -7.21 7.17
N SER A 366 9.02 -6.24 7.15
CA SER A 366 8.93 -5.04 8.01
C SER A 366 9.97 -3.96 7.63
N PRO A 367 9.62 -2.66 7.49
CA PRO A 367 10.57 -1.54 7.39
C PRO A 367 11.07 -1.10 8.77
N GLU A 368 12.00 -1.79 9.43
CA GLU A 368 12.51 -1.18 10.68
C GLU A 368 13.65 -0.19 10.47
N PHE A 369 14.21 -0.10 9.25
CA PHE A 369 15.36 0.76 9.00
C PHE A 369 14.99 2.26 8.98
N GLY A 370 15.10 2.89 10.15
CA GLY A 370 15.03 4.34 10.34
C GLY A 370 14.03 4.82 11.38
N THR A 371 13.11 3.99 11.88
CA THR A 371 12.00 4.49 12.73
C THR A 371 12.37 4.67 14.21
N GLY A 372 13.47 4.07 14.67
CA GLY A 372 13.96 4.23 16.05
C GLY A 372 13.07 3.63 17.14
N LYS A 373 11.98 2.95 16.75
CA LYS A 373 11.11 2.18 17.65
C LYS A 373 11.50 0.70 17.57
N THR A 374 11.81 0.11 18.72
CA THR A 374 12.37 -1.24 18.87
C THR A 374 11.25 -2.29 19.02
N SER A 375 11.25 -3.32 18.18
CA SER A 375 11.51 -4.71 18.64
C SER A 375 11.59 -5.64 17.45
N GLY A 376 12.76 -6.27 17.32
CA GLY A 376 13.23 -6.79 16.05
C GLY A 376 12.43 -7.92 15.39
N ARG A 377 12.61 -7.91 14.08
CA ARG A 377 11.82 -8.62 13.09
C ARG A 377 12.73 -8.93 11.93
N LEU A 378 12.35 -9.89 11.10
CA LEU A 378 12.97 -10.07 9.81
C LEU A 378 12.59 -8.90 8.90
N ASP A 379 13.55 -8.07 8.50
CA ASP A 379 13.29 -6.91 7.63
C ASP A 379 12.91 -7.33 6.21
N PHE A 380 13.63 -8.31 5.65
CA PHE A 380 13.43 -8.77 4.28
C PHE A 380 13.39 -10.29 4.18
N PHE A 381 12.55 -10.76 3.26
CA PHE A 381 12.57 -12.12 2.79
C PHE A 381 12.61 -12.19 1.26
N VAL A 382 13.70 -12.71 0.71
CA VAL A 382 13.85 -12.92 -0.74
C VAL A 382 13.19 -14.24 -1.12
N MET A 383 12.09 -14.17 -1.86
CA MET A 383 11.32 -15.34 -2.29
C MET A 383 12.02 -16.14 -3.39
N GLY A 384 11.36 -17.23 -3.81
CA GLY A 384 11.74 -18.02 -4.98
C GLY A 384 12.71 -19.15 -4.63
N SER A 385 13.73 -19.31 -5.43
CA SER A 385 14.78 -20.33 -5.24
C SER A 385 15.65 -20.06 -4.01
N LYS A 386 15.88 -18.77 -3.68
CA LYS A 386 16.86 -18.34 -2.68
C LYS A 386 16.37 -18.43 -1.25
N LYS A 387 15.13 -18.00 -0.98
CA LYS A 387 14.50 -18.07 0.35
C LYS A 387 15.39 -17.49 1.45
N TRP A 388 15.95 -16.31 1.21
CA TRP A 388 16.90 -15.66 2.12
C TRP A 388 16.19 -14.79 3.13
N GLY A 389 16.52 -14.96 4.42
CA GLY A 389 16.15 -14.02 5.47
C GLY A 389 17.23 -12.97 5.69
N ILE A 390 16.86 -11.69 5.73
CA ILE A 390 17.81 -10.60 5.98
C ILE A 390 17.26 -9.74 7.11
N GLU A 391 18.08 -9.55 8.14
CA GLU A 391 17.78 -8.72 9.30
C GLU A 391 18.84 -7.63 9.45
N LEU A 392 18.41 -6.40 9.66
CA LEU A 392 19.24 -5.21 9.77
C LEU A 392 19.24 -4.71 11.21
N LEU A 393 20.42 -4.41 11.74
CA LEU A 393 20.60 -3.80 13.05
C LEU A 393 21.36 -2.50 12.94
N ARG A 394 21.11 -1.60 13.88
CA ARG A 394 21.86 -0.36 14.03
C ARG A 394 22.68 -0.41 15.32
N LYS A 395 24.00 -0.22 15.22
CA LYS A 395 24.93 -0.07 16.34
C LYS A 395 24.89 -1.21 17.39
N GLY A 396 24.47 -2.40 17.00
CA GLY A 396 24.39 -3.56 17.88
C GLY A 396 23.26 -3.51 18.92
N ASP A 397 22.27 -2.63 18.77
CA ASP A 397 21.13 -2.55 19.68
C ASP A 397 20.40 -3.90 19.74
N SER A 398 20.30 -4.48 20.95
CA SER A 398 19.67 -5.78 21.22
C SER A 398 20.19 -6.96 20.37
N LEU A 399 21.46 -6.93 19.97
CA LEU A 399 22.06 -7.93 19.06
C LEU A 399 21.78 -9.40 19.44
N GLU A 400 21.90 -9.75 20.73
CA GLU A 400 21.64 -11.12 21.20
C GLU A 400 20.18 -11.54 21.01
N ASP A 401 19.22 -10.64 21.23
CA ASP A 401 17.80 -10.93 21.06
C ASP A 401 17.46 -11.20 19.59
N HIS A 402 18.07 -10.45 18.67
CA HIS A 402 17.91 -10.67 17.23
C HIS A 402 18.50 -12.02 16.81
N LEU A 403 19.73 -12.31 17.24
CA LEU A 403 20.39 -13.58 16.95
C LEU A 403 19.66 -14.79 17.55
N ALA A 404 19.00 -14.62 18.71
CA ALA A 404 18.22 -15.66 19.35
C ALA A 404 17.00 -16.12 18.52
N ARG A 405 16.47 -15.27 17.62
CA ARG A 405 15.29 -15.62 16.79
C ARG A 405 15.54 -16.74 15.80
N PHE A 406 16.79 -16.91 15.37
CA PHE A 406 17.21 -17.97 14.44
C PHE A 406 17.74 -19.23 15.14
N LYS A 407 17.85 -19.22 16.47
CA LYS A 407 18.30 -20.37 17.27
C LYS A 407 17.11 -21.28 17.65
N PRO A 408 17.33 -22.55 18.05
CA PRO A 408 16.27 -23.42 18.54
C PRO A 408 15.37 -22.75 19.58
N GLY A 409 14.06 -22.81 19.36
CA GLY A 409 13.05 -22.13 20.19
C GLY A 409 12.81 -20.65 19.82
N GLY A 410 13.62 -20.08 18.93
CA GLY A 410 13.42 -18.76 18.35
C GLY A 410 12.31 -18.74 17.28
N ALA A 411 11.76 -17.55 17.03
CA ALA A 411 10.57 -17.38 16.19
C ALA A 411 10.76 -17.78 14.72
N TYR A 412 11.97 -17.65 14.17
CA TYR A 412 12.28 -17.97 12.77
C TYR A 412 12.97 -19.32 12.61
N TYR A 413 13.33 -19.99 13.71
CA TYR A 413 13.95 -21.31 13.66
C TYR A 413 13.09 -22.34 12.95
N GLY A 414 11.77 -22.29 13.16
CA GLY A 414 10.85 -23.18 12.45
C GLY A 414 10.88 -23.01 10.93
N TRP A 415 11.20 -21.82 10.41
CA TRP A 415 11.36 -21.61 8.97
C TRP A 415 12.64 -22.24 8.44
N ILE A 416 13.71 -22.22 9.23
CA ILE A 416 14.98 -22.88 8.91
C ILE A 416 14.79 -24.40 8.91
N GLU A 417 14.21 -24.97 9.98
CA GLU A 417 14.00 -26.42 10.09
C GLU A 417 13.13 -26.99 8.96
N ARG A 418 12.13 -26.23 8.50
CA ARG A 418 11.24 -26.63 7.40
C ARG A 418 11.83 -26.42 6.01
N GLY A 419 13.01 -25.79 5.89
CA GLY A 419 13.58 -25.37 4.60
C GLY A 419 12.77 -24.25 3.91
N THR A 420 11.92 -23.56 4.68
CA THR A 420 11.25 -22.33 4.24
C THR A 420 12.24 -21.20 4.12
N MET A 421 13.23 -21.12 5.00
CA MET A 421 14.37 -20.21 4.92
C MET A 421 15.62 -21.06 4.66
N GLN A 422 16.27 -20.88 3.50
CA GLN A 422 17.44 -21.69 3.15
C GLN A 422 18.74 -21.11 3.69
N ASP A 423 18.81 -19.79 3.79
CA ASP A 423 19.96 -19.08 4.33
C ASP A 423 19.49 -17.76 4.95
N TYR A 424 20.27 -17.21 5.86
CA TYR A 424 19.97 -15.93 6.48
C TYR A 424 21.20 -15.15 6.88
N VAL A 425 21.01 -13.86 7.08
CA VAL A 425 22.08 -12.96 7.48
C VAL A 425 21.56 -11.87 8.41
N VAL A 426 22.39 -11.54 9.39
CA VAL A 426 22.17 -10.46 10.33
C VAL A 426 23.21 -9.38 10.06
N LEU A 427 22.78 -8.19 9.66
CA LEU A 427 23.63 -7.09 9.21
C LEU A 427 23.65 -5.98 10.25
N ASN A 428 24.75 -5.86 10.97
CA ASN A 428 24.93 -4.82 11.98
C ASN A 428 25.64 -3.59 11.39
N PHE A 429 24.90 -2.52 11.15
CA PHE A 429 25.41 -1.26 10.62
C PHE A 429 25.99 -0.38 11.74
N GLY A 430 27.21 0.10 11.56
CA GLY A 430 27.90 1.00 12.49
C GLY A 430 28.90 1.92 11.80
N THR A 431 29.53 2.81 12.56
CA THR A 431 30.55 3.72 12.00
C THR A 431 31.97 3.16 12.12
N HIS A 432 32.26 2.28 13.10
CA HIS A 432 33.61 1.73 13.27
C HIS A 432 33.59 0.26 13.70
N VAL A 433 34.33 -0.59 12.98
CA VAL A 433 34.47 -2.04 13.28
C VAL A 433 35.19 -2.23 14.63
N GLN A 434 36.11 -1.32 14.96
CA GLN A 434 36.95 -1.39 16.16
C GLN A 434 36.16 -1.27 17.48
N ALA A 435 34.91 -0.79 17.43
CA ALA A 435 34.03 -0.74 18.60
C ALA A 435 33.24 -2.05 18.82
N GLN A 436 33.38 -3.03 17.93
CA GLN A 436 32.63 -4.28 17.97
C GLN A 436 33.48 -5.42 18.55
N THR A 437 32.81 -6.43 19.10
CA THR A 437 33.46 -7.61 19.69
C THR A 437 33.23 -8.82 18.77
N PRO A 438 34.26 -9.65 18.50
CA PRO A 438 34.07 -10.90 17.78
C PRO A 438 32.97 -11.76 18.42
N SER A 439 32.13 -12.35 17.58
CA SER A 439 30.98 -13.19 17.96
C SER A 439 31.11 -14.58 17.33
N PRO A 440 32.02 -15.45 17.81
CA PRO A 440 32.34 -16.74 17.15
C PRO A 440 31.16 -17.69 17.01
N LEU A 441 30.15 -17.56 17.88
CA LEU A 441 28.95 -18.40 17.90
C LEU A 441 27.88 -17.98 16.88
N HIS A 442 28.14 -16.92 16.11
CA HIS A 442 27.17 -16.28 15.23
C HIS A 442 27.71 -16.14 13.80
N PRO A 443 27.91 -17.24 13.06
CA PRO A 443 28.56 -17.23 11.74
C PRO A 443 27.76 -16.47 10.66
N TYR A 444 26.50 -16.14 10.93
CA TYR A 444 25.61 -15.39 10.01
C TYR A 444 25.56 -13.89 10.32
N LEU A 445 26.34 -13.42 11.30
CA LEU A 445 26.47 -12.00 11.64
C LEU A 445 27.56 -11.36 10.79
N TYR A 446 27.22 -10.25 10.14
CA TYR A 446 28.17 -9.38 9.46
C TYR A 446 28.06 -7.97 9.97
N HIS A 447 29.19 -7.30 10.02
CA HIS A 447 29.32 -5.92 10.45
C HIS A 447 29.59 -5.04 9.25
N ILE A 448 28.70 -4.08 9.01
CA ILE A 448 28.82 -3.12 7.92
C ILE A 448 29.24 -1.79 8.50
N THR A 449 30.35 -1.26 7.99
CA THR A 449 30.86 0.04 8.42
C THR A 449 31.16 0.93 7.24
N PHE A 450 30.85 2.21 7.41
CA PHE A 450 31.13 3.25 6.44
C PHE A 450 32.33 4.08 6.87
N ASP A 451 33.04 4.65 5.91
CA ASP A 451 33.99 5.71 6.19
C ASP A 451 33.28 7.00 6.62
N ASP A 452 34.05 7.99 7.07
CA ASP A 452 33.51 9.24 7.61
C ASP A 452 32.73 10.06 6.57
N GLN A 453 33.00 9.81 5.29
CA GLN A 453 32.38 10.46 4.13
C GLN A 453 31.15 9.69 3.61
N PHE A 454 30.91 8.46 4.09
CA PHE A 454 29.94 7.52 3.53
C PHE A 454 30.12 7.33 2.02
N GLU A 455 31.36 7.26 1.55
CA GLU A 455 31.71 6.94 0.17
C GLU A 455 32.09 5.47 0.03
N HIS A 456 32.73 4.91 1.05
CA HIS A 456 33.14 3.52 1.07
C HIS A 456 32.46 2.74 2.18
N TYR A 457 32.22 1.45 1.92
CA TYR A 457 31.76 0.51 2.93
C TYR A 457 32.69 -0.68 3.04
N THR A 458 32.76 -1.24 4.24
CA THR A 458 33.45 -2.48 4.55
C THR A 458 32.47 -3.43 5.22
N VAL A 459 32.51 -4.71 4.83
CA VAL A 459 31.77 -5.80 5.44
C VAL A 459 32.77 -6.72 6.12
N ALA A 460 32.65 -6.84 7.43
CA ALA A 460 33.43 -7.77 8.23
C ALA A 460 32.55 -8.95 8.70
N ASP A 461 33.11 -10.15 8.78
CA ASP A 461 32.43 -11.32 9.32
C ASP A 461 32.27 -11.23 10.85
N ASN A 462 31.69 -12.27 11.45
CA ASN A 462 31.49 -12.37 12.89
C ASN A 462 32.80 -12.42 13.70
N MET A 463 33.94 -12.65 13.05
CA MET A 463 35.27 -12.61 13.65
C MET A 463 35.99 -11.28 13.39
N LEU A 464 35.28 -10.30 12.80
CA LEU A 464 35.77 -8.99 12.39
C LEU A 464 36.82 -9.04 11.27
N ASN A 465 36.92 -10.15 10.53
CA ASN A 465 37.74 -10.19 9.33
C ASN A 465 36.99 -9.52 8.19
N VAL A 466 37.67 -8.61 7.48
CA VAL A 466 37.09 -7.99 6.29
C VAL A 466 36.91 -9.04 5.21
N VAL A 467 35.66 -9.28 4.82
CA VAL A 467 35.29 -10.25 3.78
C VAL A 467 34.87 -9.56 2.49
N LYS A 468 34.45 -8.29 2.55
CA LYS A 468 34.09 -7.49 1.38
C LYS A 468 34.30 -6.01 1.65
N SER A 469 34.56 -5.25 0.60
CA SER A 469 34.60 -3.78 0.63
C SER A 469 34.12 -3.24 -0.71
N GLY A 470 33.57 -2.04 -0.71
CA GLY A 470 33.09 -1.40 -1.93
C GLY A 470 32.88 0.09 -1.78
N THR A 471 32.37 0.69 -2.84
CA THR A 471 31.99 2.11 -2.89
C THR A 471 30.47 2.20 -2.99
N LEU A 472 29.89 3.19 -2.31
CA LEU A 472 28.49 3.53 -2.42
C LEU A 472 28.24 4.27 -3.73
N VAL A 473 27.08 4.04 -4.34
CA VAL A 473 26.74 4.74 -5.59
C VAL A 473 26.38 6.19 -5.26
N THR A 474 27.04 7.14 -5.92
CA THR A 474 26.83 8.59 -5.69
C THR A 474 25.51 9.11 -6.25
N GLU A 475 24.92 8.43 -7.23
CA GLU A 475 23.60 8.73 -7.82
C GLU A 475 22.85 7.41 -8.11
N LEU A 476 21.64 7.26 -7.55
CA LEU A 476 20.77 6.11 -7.86
C LEU A 476 20.36 6.17 -9.35
N PRO A 477 20.43 5.07 -10.12
CA PRO A 477 20.04 5.02 -11.53
C PRO A 477 18.52 5.23 -11.75
#